data_AF-A0A0G1NJP7-F1
#
_entry.id   AF-A0A0G1NJP7-F1
#
_cell.length_a   1.000
_cell.length_b   1.000
_cell.length_c   1.000
_cell.angle_alpha   90.00
_cell.angle_beta   90.00
_cell.angle_gamma   90.00
#
_symmetry.space_group_name_H-M   'P 1'
#
loop_
_entity.id
_entity.type
_entity.pdbx_description
1 polymer ?
#
loop_
_entity_poly.entity_id
_entity_poly.type
_entity_poly.pdbx_seq_one_letter_code
_entity_poly.pdbx_strand_id
1 'polypeptide(L)'
;MGPLTMITHSAHMYGDDLALVENLLMDHYEKELGYTPAVHFDFDKRANMVVEVIPITEAKAWSAWSKRYEKQAIPMAVMVELKRMPKKAQRLIRCTLYEPNGGPALKMWEGRTAQEVAWQITDWGYLKDAGHAMYVGTELQRAEEAIVTGREYSQDPA
;
A
#
# COMPACT_ATOMS: atom_id res chain seq x y z
N MET A 1 21.41 -10.49 32.98
CA MET A 1 20.65 -11.64 33.52
C MET A 1 21.00 -12.88 32.71
N GLY A 2 21.09 -14.05 33.35
CA GLY A 2 21.37 -15.33 32.67
C GLY A 2 20.10 -16.10 32.32
N PRO A 3 20.22 -17.30 31.74
CA PRO A 3 19.06 -18.12 31.36
C PRO A 3 18.29 -18.63 32.59
N LEU A 4 16.96 -18.55 32.54
CA LEU A 4 16.07 -19.23 33.48
C LEU A 4 15.64 -20.57 32.86
N THR A 5 15.87 -21.67 33.57
CA THR A 5 15.42 -23.00 33.16
C THR A 5 14.38 -23.50 34.13
N MET A 6 13.16 -23.77 33.64
CA MET A 6 12.09 -24.37 34.41
C MET A 6 11.87 -25.80 33.94
N ILE A 7 11.92 -26.76 34.87
CA ILE A 7 11.64 -28.17 34.60
C ILE A 7 10.40 -28.55 35.37
N THR A 8 9.38 -29.03 34.67
CA THR A 8 8.15 -29.55 35.27
C THR A 8 8.00 -31.03 34.95
N HIS A 9 7.64 -31.82 35.96
CA HIS A 9 7.50 -33.27 35.85
C HIS A 9 6.12 -33.69 35.31
N SER A 10 5.09 -32.86 35.52
CA SER A 10 3.72 -33.15 35.07
C SER A 10 2.93 -31.84 34.92
N ALA A 11 3.06 -31.20 33.75
CA ALA A 11 2.20 -30.08 33.38
C ALA A 11 0.86 -30.63 32.89
N HIS A 12 -0.23 -30.21 33.53
CA HIS A 12 -1.58 -30.57 33.16
C HIS A 12 -2.50 -29.37 33.36
N MET A 13 -3.61 -29.39 32.66
CA MET A 13 -4.62 -28.34 32.62
C MET A 13 -5.94 -28.91 33.13
N TYR A 14 -6.67 -28.15 33.94
CA TYR A 14 -7.99 -28.57 34.39
C TYR A 14 -8.96 -28.53 33.21
N GLY A 15 -9.89 -29.50 33.15
CA GLY A 15 -10.74 -29.71 31.98
C GLY A 15 -11.78 -28.61 31.74
N ASP A 16 -12.11 -27.83 32.77
CA ASP A 16 -13.02 -26.69 32.77
C ASP A 16 -12.37 -25.38 32.33
N ASP A 17 -11.03 -25.30 32.32
CA ASP A 17 -10.28 -24.08 31.99
C ASP A 17 -9.97 -23.91 30.50
N LEU A 18 -10.46 -24.79 29.63
CA LEU A 18 -10.16 -24.76 28.19
C LEU A 18 -10.56 -23.43 27.52
N ALA A 19 -11.70 -22.87 27.89
CA ALA A 19 -12.17 -21.58 27.35
C ALA A 19 -11.31 -20.39 27.81
N LEU A 20 -10.83 -20.43 29.06
CA LEU A 20 -9.92 -19.41 29.57
C LEU A 20 -8.58 -19.46 28.85
N VAL A 21 -8.07 -20.67 28.61
CA VAL A 21 -6.83 -20.91 27.86
C VAL A 21 -6.96 -20.43 26.43
N GLU A 22 -8.09 -20.68 25.76
CA GLU A 22 -8.33 -20.19 24.41
C GLU A 22 -8.29 -18.65 24.35
N ASN A 23 -8.94 -17.96 25.31
CA ASN A 23 -8.89 -16.50 25.40
C ASN A 23 -7.47 -15.98 25.66
N LEU A 24 -6.74 -16.60 26.59
CA LEU A 24 -5.36 -16.22 26.90
C LEU A 24 -4.43 -16.44 25.70
N LEU A 25 -4.62 -17.52 24.94
CA LEU A 25 -3.87 -17.76 23.71
C LEU A 25 -4.20 -16.69 22.67
N MET A 26 -5.48 -16.36 22.44
CA MET A 26 -5.84 -15.30 21.48
C MET A 26 -5.23 -13.94 21.82
N ASP A 27 -5.17 -13.56 23.11
CA ASP A 27 -4.71 -12.24 23.53
C ASP A 27 -3.18 -12.08 23.59
N HIS A 28 -2.47 -13.20 23.82
CA HIS A 28 -1.04 -13.18 24.18
C HIS A 28 -0.14 -14.06 23.31
N TYR A 29 -0.66 -15.10 22.64
CA TYR A 29 0.18 -16.07 21.92
C TYR A 29 1.02 -15.43 20.82
N GLU A 30 0.43 -14.57 19.99
CA GLU A 30 1.16 -13.89 18.90
C GLU A 30 2.29 -12.98 19.41
N LYS A 31 2.11 -12.35 20.58
CA LYS A 31 3.09 -11.44 21.20
C LYS A 31 4.27 -12.20 21.84
N GLU A 32 3.99 -13.37 22.42
CA GLU A 32 4.95 -14.18 23.17
C GLU A 32 5.75 -15.17 22.29
N LEU A 33 5.35 -15.39 21.03
CA LEU A 33 6.05 -16.26 20.07
C LEU A 33 7.46 -15.76 19.68
N GLY A 34 7.90 -14.59 20.17
CA GLY A 34 9.09 -13.92 19.66
C GLY A 34 8.91 -13.45 18.22
N TYR A 35 7.66 -13.35 17.76
CA TYR A 35 7.32 -12.76 16.47
C TYR A 35 7.66 -11.27 16.52
N THR A 36 8.89 -10.98 16.13
CA THR A 36 9.26 -9.65 15.68
C THR A 36 8.74 -9.58 14.25
N PRO A 37 7.74 -8.74 13.91
CA PRO A 37 7.47 -8.48 12.50
C PRO A 37 8.80 -8.04 11.91
N ALA A 38 9.34 -8.85 10.99
CA ALA A 38 10.58 -8.55 10.32
C ALA A 38 10.30 -7.34 9.44
N VAL A 39 10.43 -6.14 10.03
CA VAL A 39 9.96 -4.86 9.50
C VAL A 39 8.45 -4.86 9.15
N HIS A 40 7.73 -3.75 9.36
CA HIS A 40 6.34 -3.67 8.86
C HIS A 40 6.25 -3.72 7.32
N PHE A 41 7.41 -3.71 6.67
CA PHE A 41 7.59 -3.74 5.24
C PHE A 41 8.66 -4.78 4.95
N ASP A 42 8.26 -6.01 4.61
CA ASP A 42 9.17 -6.87 3.87
C ASP A 42 9.53 -6.12 2.58
N PHE A 43 10.82 -5.88 2.35
CA PHE A 43 11.28 -5.21 1.14
C PHE A 43 11.03 -6.16 -0.02
N ASP A 44 9.85 -6.06 -0.62
CA ASP A 44 9.56 -6.77 -1.86
C ASP A 44 10.65 -6.38 -2.86
N LYS A 45 11.42 -7.37 -3.34
CA LYS A 45 12.50 -7.17 -4.33
C LYS A 45 11.97 -6.57 -5.65
N ARG A 46 10.64 -6.52 -5.83
CA ARG A 46 9.93 -5.88 -6.94
C ARG A 46 9.48 -4.45 -6.62
N ALA A 47 9.59 -3.97 -5.38
CA ALA A 47 9.05 -2.69 -4.89
C ALA A 47 9.86 -1.46 -5.36
N ASN A 48 10.29 -1.44 -6.61
CA ASN A 48 10.81 -0.24 -7.25
C ASN A 48 9.64 0.55 -7.86
N MET A 49 8.65 0.88 -7.03
CA MET A 49 7.55 1.77 -7.42
C MET A 49 7.92 3.20 -7.04
N VAL A 50 8.06 4.04 -8.05
CA VAL A 50 8.30 5.47 -7.89
C VAL A 50 7.00 6.21 -8.15
N VAL A 51 6.60 7.03 -7.19
CA VAL A 51 5.42 7.90 -7.30
C VAL A 51 5.91 9.32 -7.59
N GLU A 52 5.27 9.98 -8.55
CA GLU A 52 5.61 11.33 -8.98
C GLU A 52 4.33 12.14 -9.23
N VAL A 53 4.41 13.46 -9.05
CA VAL A 53 3.36 14.39 -9.50
C VAL A 53 3.85 15.10 -10.76
N ILE A 54 3.21 14.84 -11.89
CA ILE A 54 3.61 15.35 -13.20
C ILE A 54 2.61 16.39 -13.73
N PRO A 55 3.03 17.32 -14.59
CA PRO A 55 2.11 18.11 -15.40
C PRO A 55 1.31 17.23 -16.37
N ILE A 56 0.06 17.57 -16.64
CA ILE A 56 -0.79 16.82 -17.59
C ILE A 56 -0.21 16.78 -19.01
N THR A 57 0.62 17.76 -19.39
CA THR A 57 1.31 17.82 -20.69
C THR A 57 2.35 16.72 -20.87
N GLU A 58 2.86 16.17 -19.76
CA GLU A 58 3.87 15.11 -19.77
C GLU A 58 3.27 13.71 -19.66
N ALA A 59 1.94 13.61 -19.61
CA ALA A 59 1.22 12.37 -19.44
C ALA A 59 1.44 11.43 -20.64
N LYS A 60 1.85 10.19 -20.36
CA LYS A 60 2.16 9.19 -21.39
C LYS A 60 1.04 8.14 -21.53
N ALA A 61 0.39 7.80 -20.42
CA ALA A 61 -0.61 6.75 -20.34
C ALA A 61 -2.04 7.31 -20.14
N TRP A 62 -2.18 8.51 -19.58
CA TRP A 62 -3.46 9.10 -19.20
C TRP A 62 -4.45 9.22 -20.37
N SER A 63 -3.98 9.55 -21.57
CA SER A 63 -4.85 9.72 -22.75
C SER A 63 -5.60 8.45 -23.13
N ALA A 64 -4.98 7.28 -22.95
CA ALA A 64 -5.61 5.98 -23.18
C ALA A 64 -6.61 5.64 -22.06
N TRP A 65 -6.23 5.91 -20.81
CA TRP A 65 -7.08 5.66 -19.64
C TRP A 65 -8.31 6.55 -19.59
N SER A 66 -8.19 7.84 -19.89
CA SER A 66 -9.31 8.80 -19.94
C SER A 66 -10.40 8.33 -20.92
N LYS A 67 -10.02 7.88 -22.13
CA LYS A 67 -10.97 7.34 -23.11
C LYS A 67 -11.69 6.09 -22.63
N ARG A 68 -11.02 5.27 -21.81
CA ARG A 68 -11.61 4.07 -21.21
C ARG A 68 -12.64 4.45 -20.15
N TYR A 69 -12.33 5.44 -19.30
CA TYR A 69 -13.23 5.94 -18.26
C TYR A 69 -14.44 6.71 -18.81
N GLU A 70 -14.41 7.19 -20.06
CA GLU A 70 -15.61 7.77 -20.71
C GLU A 70 -16.73 6.73 -20.93
N LYS A 71 -16.37 5.46 -21.12
CA LYS A 71 -17.33 4.39 -21.44
C LYS A 71 -17.58 3.43 -20.29
N GLN A 72 -16.65 3.31 -19.35
CA GLN A 72 -16.76 2.39 -18.21
C GLN A 72 -17.27 3.11 -16.96
N ALA A 73 -18.05 2.39 -16.16
CA ALA A 73 -18.45 2.88 -14.85
C ALA A 73 -17.20 3.08 -13.98
N ILE A 74 -17.01 4.30 -13.51
CA ILE A 74 -15.93 4.64 -12.60
C ILE A 74 -16.31 4.10 -11.22
N PRO A 75 -15.40 3.40 -10.49
CA PRO A 75 -15.69 2.94 -9.14
C PRO A 75 -16.16 4.08 -8.24
N MET A 76 -17.14 3.81 -7.36
CA MET A 76 -17.71 4.84 -6.47
C MET A 76 -16.62 5.53 -5.63
N ALA A 77 -15.63 4.79 -5.15
CA ALA A 77 -14.50 5.36 -4.39
C ALA A 77 -13.77 6.46 -5.17
N VAL A 78 -13.51 6.24 -6.46
CA VAL A 78 -12.91 7.24 -7.34
C VAL A 78 -13.84 8.43 -7.55
N MET A 79 -15.13 8.20 -7.76
CA MET A 79 -16.10 9.29 -7.95
C MET A 79 -16.23 10.20 -6.73
N VAL A 80 -16.01 9.69 -5.51
CA VAL A 80 -15.98 10.51 -4.29
C VAL A 80 -14.75 11.40 -4.28
N GLU A 81 -13.55 10.84 -4.49
CA GLU A 81 -12.31 11.62 -4.44
C GLU A 81 -12.21 12.64 -5.57
N LEU A 82 -12.73 12.33 -6.76
CA LEU A 82 -12.78 13.29 -7.88
C LEU A 82 -13.53 14.59 -7.55
N LYS A 83 -14.45 14.59 -6.57
CA LYS A 83 -15.14 15.81 -6.13
C LYS A 83 -14.22 16.76 -5.35
N ARG A 84 -13.18 16.23 -4.72
CA ARG A 84 -12.19 16.98 -3.93
C ARG A 84 -11.05 17.51 -4.79
N MET A 85 -10.87 16.93 -5.98
CA MET A 85 -9.86 17.35 -6.94
C MET A 85 -10.19 18.71 -7.58
N PRO A 86 -9.16 19.46 -8.03
CA PRO A 86 -9.37 20.67 -8.81
C PRO A 86 -10.21 20.39 -10.07
N LYS A 87 -11.20 21.25 -10.36
CA LYS A 87 -12.10 21.10 -11.52
C LYS A 87 -11.38 21.00 -12.87
N LYS A 88 -10.19 21.59 -12.97
CA LYS A 88 -9.28 21.45 -14.11
C LYS A 88 -8.06 20.65 -13.67
N ALA A 89 -7.90 19.45 -14.20
CA ALA A 89 -6.71 18.63 -13.95
C ALA A 89 -5.50 19.25 -14.64
N GLN A 90 -4.63 19.89 -13.86
CA GLN A 90 -3.34 20.44 -14.34
C GLN A 90 -2.18 19.49 -14.05
N ARG A 91 -2.29 18.69 -13.00
CA ARG A 91 -1.29 17.75 -12.50
C ARG A 91 -1.92 16.36 -12.37
N LEU A 92 -1.11 15.33 -12.54
CA LEU A 92 -1.48 13.93 -12.41
C LEU A 92 -0.49 13.20 -11.50
N ILE A 93 -0.97 12.14 -10.86
CA ILE A 93 -0.14 11.19 -10.14
C ILE A 93 0.34 10.16 -11.15
N ARG A 94 1.66 9.96 -11.21
CA ARG A 94 2.30 8.89 -11.97
C ARG A 94 2.90 7.90 -10.99
N CYS A 95 2.57 6.62 -11.14
CA CYS A 95 3.27 5.54 -10.47
C CYS A 95 4.00 4.72 -11.54
N THR A 96 5.32 4.57 -11.38
CA THR A 96 6.16 3.82 -12.30
C THR A 96 6.78 2.64 -11.59
N LEU A 97 6.57 1.43 -12.13
CA LEU A 97 7.23 0.22 -11.69
C LEU A 97 8.51 0.01 -12.51
N TYR A 98 9.63 -0.14 -11.82
CA TYR A 98 10.93 -0.45 -12.43
C TYR A 98 11.35 -1.90 -12.18
N GLU A 99 12.28 -2.40 -12.99
CA GLU A 99 12.95 -3.67 -12.70
C GLU A 99 13.72 -3.62 -11.38
N PRO A 100 13.93 -4.77 -10.70
CA PRO A 100 14.82 -4.89 -9.54
C PRO A 100 16.18 -4.21 -9.83
N ASN A 101 16.69 -3.43 -8.87
CA ASN A 101 17.92 -2.59 -8.98
C ASN A 101 17.82 -1.33 -9.87
N GLY A 102 16.63 -0.76 -10.07
CA GLY A 102 16.48 0.49 -10.82
C GLY A 102 16.75 0.36 -12.32
N GLY A 103 16.46 -0.82 -12.87
CA GLY A 103 16.53 -1.08 -14.31
C GLY A 103 15.44 -0.33 -15.09
N PRO A 104 15.13 -0.71 -16.34
CA PRO A 104 14.15 0.00 -17.16
C PRO A 104 12.75 0.04 -16.51
N ALA A 105 11.98 1.06 -16.88
CA ALA A 105 10.58 1.16 -16.48
C ALA A 105 9.77 0.04 -17.14
N LEU A 106 9.21 -0.84 -16.31
CA LEU A 106 8.37 -1.96 -16.74
C LEU A 106 6.95 -1.50 -17.05
N LYS A 107 6.41 -0.63 -16.19
CA LYS A 107 5.02 -0.19 -16.30
C LYS A 107 4.78 1.15 -15.66
N MET A 108 3.78 1.86 -16.18
CA MET A 108 3.39 3.18 -15.71
C MET A 108 1.87 3.26 -15.61
N TRP A 109 1.41 3.86 -14.52
CA TRP A 109 0.01 4.17 -14.26
C TRP A 109 -0.11 5.67 -13.99
N GLU A 110 -1.16 6.27 -14.54
CA GLU A 110 -1.40 7.71 -14.40
C GLU A 110 -2.86 7.94 -14.02
N GLY A 111 -3.09 8.83 -13.06
CA GLY A 111 -4.42 9.13 -12.55
C GLY A 111 -4.50 10.53 -11.97
N ARG A 112 -5.73 11.04 -11.83
CA ARG A 112 -5.99 12.30 -11.13
C ARG A 112 -6.03 12.09 -9.62
N THR A 113 -6.47 10.92 -9.17
CA THR A 113 -6.59 10.56 -7.76
C THR A 113 -5.71 9.36 -7.43
N ALA A 114 -5.29 9.25 -6.17
CA ALA A 114 -4.63 8.09 -5.60
C ALA A 114 -5.45 6.83 -5.89
N GLN A 115 -6.78 6.95 -5.79
CA GLN A 115 -7.68 5.83 -5.96
C GLN A 115 -7.82 5.35 -7.41
N GLU A 116 -7.69 6.24 -8.40
CA GLU A 116 -7.57 5.83 -9.81
C GLU A 116 -6.30 5.03 -10.05
N VAL A 117 -5.16 5.49 -9.51
CA VAL A 117 -3.88 4.80 -9.70
C VAL A 117 -3.87 3.47 -8.94
N ALA A 118 -4.33 3.43 -7.69
CA ALA A 118 -4.43 2.21 -6.90
C ALA A 118 -5.34 1.16 -7.58
N TRP A 119 -6.46 1.58 -8.16
CA TRP A 119 -7.32 0.70 -8.94
C TRP A 119 -6.59 0.14 -10.17
N GLN A 120 -5.87 0.99 -10.91
CA GLN A 120 -5.09 0.55 -12.06
C GLN A 120 -3.94 -0.40 -11.68
N ILE A 121 -3.36 -0.30 -10.49
CA ILE A 121 -2.29 -1.21 -10.03
C ILE A 121 -2.89 -2.56 -9.60
N THR A 122 -4.01 -2.52 -8.87
CA THR A 122 -4.70 -3.72 -8.35
C THR A 122 -5.34 -4.57 -9.44
N ASP A 123 -5.89 -3.97 -10.50
CA ASP A 123 -6.41 -4.68 -11.69
C ASP A 123 -5.37 -5.62 -12.33
N TRP A 124 -4.08 -5.34 -12.14
CA TRP A 124 -2.97 -6.15 -12.66
C TRP A 124 -2.34 -7.07 -11.62
N GLY A 125 -2.83 -7.06 -10.38
CA GLY A 125 -2.33 -7.89 -9.29
C GLY A 125 -0.90 -7.56 -8.86
N TYR A 126 -0.45 -6.30 -8.99
CA TYR A 126 0.89 -5.88 -8.55
C TYR A 126 0.98 -5.54 -7.06
N LEU A 127 -0.14 -5.35 -6.36
CA LEU A 127 -0.20 -5.21 -4.90
C LEU A 127 -0.64 -6.53 -4.27
N LYS A 128 0.32 -7.44 -4.04
CA LYS A 128 0.06 -8.74 -3.38
C LYS A 128 0.42 -8.74 -1.91
N ASP A 129 1.46 -7.99 -1.55
CA ASP A 129 1.95 -7.90 -0.17
C ASP A 129 1.34 -6.69 0.53
N ALA A 130 0.81 -6.92 1.73
CA ALA A 130 0.11 -5.91 2.51
C ALA A 130 1.01 -4.71 2.87
N GLY A 131 2.28 -4.95 3.20
CA GLY A 131 3.26 -3.89 3.50
C GLY A 131 3.54 -3.00 2.29
N HIS A 132 3.73 -3.60 1.12
CA HIS A 132 3.96 -2.87 -0.14
C HIS A 132 2.72 -2.07 -0.57
N ALA A 133 1.52 -2.65 -0.42
CA ALA A 133 0.26 -1.94 -0.65
C ALA A 133 0.06 -0.76 0.30
N MET A 134 0.48 -0.89 1.57
CA MET A 134 0.40 0.19 2.56
C MET A 134 1.36 1.33 2.22
N TYR A 135 2.62 1.02 1.87
CA TYR A 135 3.60 2.03 1.48
C TYR A 135 3.16 2.80 0.23
N VAL A 136 2.86 2.08 -0.87
CA VAL A 136 2.41 2.70 -2.12
C VAL A 136 1.12 3.48 -1.91
N GLY A 137 0.17 2.96 -1.13
CA GLY A 137 -1.06 3.66 -0.80
C GLY A 137 -0.81 4.99 -0.07
N THR A 138 0.13 5.00 0.87
CA THR A 138 0.52 6.22 1.61
C THR A 138 1.14 7.26 0.67
N GLU A 139 2.06 6.85 -0.19
CA GLU A 139 2.72 7.75 -1.16
C GLU A 139 1.73 8.30 -2.19
N LEU A 140 0.81 7.47 -2.70
CA LEU A 140 -0.25 7.92 -3.60
C LEU A 140 -1.17 8.95 -2.92
N GLN A 141 -1.53 8.74 -1.66
CA GLN A 141 -2.39 9.67 -0.92
C GLN A 141 -1.69 11.00 -0.66
N ARG A 142 -0.38 10.99 -0.35
CA ARG A 142 0.43 12.20 -0.22
C ARG A 142 0.55 12.96 -1.54
N ALA A 143 0.71 12.25 -2.65
CA ALA A 143 0.74 12.84 -3.99
C ALA A 143 -0.61 13.50 -4.34
N GLU A 144 -1.73 12.87 -4.00
CA GLU A 144 -3.06 13.44 -4.16
C GLU A 144 -3.23 14.73 -3.34
N GLU A 145 -2.85 14.70 -2.06
CA GLU A 145 -2.93 15.87 -1.18
C GLU A 145 -2.06 17.03 -1.68
N ALA A 146 -0.88 16.75 -2.23
CA ALA A 146 -0.03 17.78 -2.85
C ALA A 146 -0.69 18.42 -4.09
N ILE A 147 -1.45 17.65 -4.88
CA ILE A 147 -2.23 18.17 -6.00
C ILE A 147 -3.35 19.10 -5.48
N VAL A 148 -4.07 18.68 -4.45
CA VAL A 148 -5.20 19.42 -3.85
C VAL A 148 -4.72 20.72 -3.19
N THR A 149 -3.65 20.65 -2.41
CA THR A 149 -3.12 21.79 -1.64
C THR A 149 -2.21 22.72 -2.42
N GLY A 150 -1.84 22.38 -3.66
CA GLY A 150 -0.91 23.19 -4.44
C GLY A 150 0.56 23.03 -4.04
N ARG A 151 0.92 22.05 -3.19
CA ARG A 151 2.29 21.86 -2.68
C ARG A 151 3.14 21.02 -3.65
N GLU A 152 4.45 21.07 -3.44
CA GLU A 152 5.40 20.17 -4.07
C GLU A 152 5.37 18.81 -3.36
N TYR A 153 5.44 17.75 -4.15
CA TYR A 153 5.49 16.38 -3.67
C TYR A 153 6.91 15.83 -3.84
N SER A 154 7.39 15.15 -2.82
CA SER A 154 8.62 14.37 -2.85
C SER A 154 8.34 13.04 -2.17
N GLN A 155 8.70 11.95 -2.85
CA GLN A 155 8.56 10.61 -2.31
C GLN A 155 9.58 10.41 -1.20
N ASP A 156 9.18 9.78 -0.10
CA ASP A 156 10.12 9.44 0.97
C ASP A 156 11.07 8.32 0.49
N PRO A 157 12.35 8.33 0.92
CA PRO A 157 13.25 7.22 0.62
C PRO A 157 12.73 5.94 1.28
N ALA A 158 12.51 4.90 0.48
CA ALA A 158 12.10 3.56 0.90
C ALA A 158 13.24 2.82 1.62
#